data_AF-K3W8E8-F1
#
_entry.id   AF-K3W8E8-F1
#
_cell.length_a   1.000
_cell.length_b   1.000
_cell.length_c   1.000
_cell.angle_alpha   90.00
_cell.angle_beta   90.00
_cell.angle_gamma   90.00
#
_symmetry.space_group_name_H-M   'P 1'
#
loop_
_entity.id
_entity.type
_entity.pdbx_description
1 polymer ?
#
loop_
_entity_poly.entity_id
_entity_poly.type
_entity_poly.pdbx_seq_one_letter_code
_entity_poly.pdbx_strand_id
1 'polypeptide(L)'
;MEGRSAIPVIAELANSYCASVLNLKTKDTRAVLHHLRVMPGAILLYDRTSRDGAFCSKFDVKIKRCLKELVHWKQRQVLVGTSPGQLLDAVKYWSLHLKDVSTPEKLHALLDK
;
A
#
# COMPACT_ATOMS: atom_id res chain seq x y z
N MET A 1 -8.59 11.90 28.89
CA MET A 1 -9.17 11.19 27.74
C MET A 1 -8.04 10.84 26.79
N GLU A 2 -7.48 9.64 26.88
CA GLU A 2 -6.58 9.15 25.85
C GLU A 2 -7.40 8.97 24.56
N GLY A 3 -7.19 9.86 23.59
CA GLY A 3 -7.86 9.77 22.30
C GLY A 3 -7.49 8.44 21.65
N ARG A 4 -8.49 7.63 21.29
CA ARG A 4 -8.27 6.40 20.51
C ARG A 4 -7.57 6.80 19.21
N SER A 5 -6.27 6.55 19.13
CA SER A 5 -5.51 6.81 17.91
C SER A 5 -6.01 5.88 16.80
N ALA A 6 -6.43 6.44 15.66
CA ALA A 6 -6.84 5.65 14.51
C ALA A 6 -5.64 4.99 13.79
N ILE A 7 -4.42 5.41 14.10
CA ILE A 7 -3.18 5.01 13.43
C ILE A 7 -2.99 3.48 13.41
N PRO A 8 -3.14 2.73 14.53
CA PRO A 8 -2.98 1.27 14.51
C PRO A 8 -4.04 0.57 13.67
N VAL A 9 -5.27 1.10 13.65
CA VAL A 9 -6.37 0.55 12.85
C VAL A 9 -6.11 0.73 11.36
N ILE A 10 -5.57 1.90 10.96
CA ILE A 10 -5.22 2.16 9.56
C ILE A 10 -4.07 1.23 9.11
N ALA A 11 -3.07 1.01 9.97
CA ALA A 11 -1.99 0.06 9.69
C ALA A 11 -2.51 -1.36 9.51
N GLU A 12 -3.36 -1.82 10.43
CA GLU A 12 -3.98 -3.14 10.34
C GLU A 12 -4.82 -3.27 9.08
N LEU A 13 -5.57 -2.24 8.70
CA LEU A 13 -6.32 -2.21 7.45
C LEU A 13 -5.40 -2.42 6.24
N ALA A 14 -4.31 -1.66 6.13
CA ALA A 14 -3.35 -1.83 5.03
C ALA A 14 -2.76 -3.25 4.97
N ASN A 15 -2.37 -3.78 6.13
CA ASN A 15 -1.76 -5.10 6.26
C ASN A 15 -2.72 -6.24 5.95
N SER A 16 -3.94 -6.18 6.49
CA SER A 16 -4.98 -7.19 6.28
C SER A 16 -5.41 -7.24 4.81
N TYR A 17 -5.61 -6.08 4.16
CA TYR A 17 -5.95 -6.05 2.74
C TYR A 17 -4.80 -6.53 1.84
N CYS A 18 -3.55 -6.21 2.20
CA CYS A 18 -2.37 -6.79 1.53
C CYS A 18 -2.31 -8.31 1.68
N ALA A 19 -2.58 -8.84 2.88
CA ALA A 19 -2.57 -10.28 3.12
C ALA A 19 -3.71 -10.99 2.38
N SER A 20 -4.90 -10.40 2.37
CA SER A 20 -6.08 -10.97 1.72
C SER A 20 -5.94 -11.05 0.20
N VAL A 21 -5.29 -10.07 -0.45
CA VAL A 21 -5.14 -10.08 -1.91
C VAL A 21 -4.35 -11.29 -2.44
N LEU A 22 -3.47 -11.87 -1.62
CA LEU A 22 -2.73 -13.10 -1.96
C LEU A 22 -3.63 -14.33 -2.03
N ASN A 23 -4.69 -14.36 -1.23
CA ASN A 23 -5.59 -15.49 -1.12
C ASN A 23 -6.78 -15.39 -2.08
N LEU A 24 -6.94 -14.26 -2.77
CA LEU A 24 -8.02 -14.07 -3.72
C LEU A 24 -7.74 -14.80 -5.03
N LYS A 25 -8.75 -15.53 -5.50
CA LYS A 25 -8.73 -16.15 -6.83
C LYS A 25 -8.87 -15.05 -7.88
N THR A 26 -8.08 -15.12 -8.94
CA THR A 26 -8.09 -14.17 -10.07
C THR A 26 -9.44 -14.08 -10.80
N LYS A 27 -10.35 -15.05 -10.59
CA LYS A 27 -11.71 -15.06 -11.14
C LYS A 27 -12.64 -14.05 -10.45
N ASP A 28 -12.32 -13.59 -9.24
CA ASP A 28 -13.08 -12.55 -8.54
C ASP A 28 -12.42 -11.17 -8.71
N THR A 29 -12.46 -10.67 -9.95
CA THR A 29 -11.86 -9.40 -10.36
C THR A 29 -12.34 -8.23 -9.50
N ARG A 30 -13.62 -8.23 -9.09
CA ARG A 30 -14.20 -7.14 -8.29
C ARG A 30 -13.64 -7.14 -6.86
N ALA A 31 -13.55 -8.31 -6.21
CA ALA A 31 -12.94 -8.39 -4.88
C ALA A 31 -11.47 -8.02 -4.93
N VAL A 32 -10.71 -8.52 -5.92
CA VAL A 32 -9.30 -8.19 -6.11
C VAL A 32 -9.11 -6.68 -6.27
N LEU A 33 -9.89 -6.04 -7.15
CA LEU A 33 -9.81 -4.58 -7.37
C LEU A 33 -10.15 -3.79 -6.11
N HIS A 34 -11.17 -4.20 -5.37
CA HIS A 34 -11.50 -3.57 -4.10
C HIS A 34 -10.32 -3.63 -3.15
N HIS A 35 -9.70 -4.81 -2.98
CA HIS A 35 -8.58 -4.96 -2.07
C HIS A 35 -7.33 -4.18 -2.50
N LEU A 36 -7.03 -4.23 -3.81
CA LEU A 36 -5.93 -3.47 -4.39
C LEU A 36 -6.12 -1.97 -4.26
N ARG A 37 -7.34 -1.44 -4.19
CA ARG A 37 -7.61 -0.01 -3.98
C ARG A 37 -7.57 0.39 -2.50
N VAL A 38 -8.14 -0.45 -1.63
CA VAL A 38 -8.17 -0.17 -0.18
C VAL A 38 -6.76 -0.17 0.40
N MET A 39 -5.91 -1.11 0.02
CA MET A 39 -4.53 -1.23 0.51
C MET A 39 -3.69 0.06 0.34
N PRO A 40 -3.47 0.60 -0.88
CA PRO A 40 -2.73 1.85 -1.08
C PRO A 40 -3.45 3.08 -0.50
N GLY A 41 -4.79 3.08 -0.46
CA GLY A 41 -5.54 4.13 0.24
C GLY A 41 -5.23 4.18 1.73
N ALA A 42 -5.19 3.01 2.39
CA ALA A 42 -4.81 2.88 3.80
C ALA A 42 -3.33 3.22 4.03
N ILE A 43 -2.44 2.85 3.11
CA ILE A 43 -1.02 3.24 3.17
C ILE A 43 -0.87 4.75 3.14
N LEU A 44 -1.50 5.43 2.18
CA LEU A 44 -1.43 6.90 2.04
C LEU A 44 -2.04 7.61 3.25
N LEU A 45 -3.14 7.08 3.80
CA LEU A 45 -3.75 7.61 5.00
C LEU A 45 -2.85 7.43 6.23
N TYR A 46 -2.25 6.25 6.40
CA TYR A 46 -1.28 6.00 7.49
C TYR A 46 -0.08 6.93 7.35
N ASP A 47 0.45 7.06 6.13
CA ASP A 47 1.61 7.89 5.85
C ASP A 47 1.41 9.36 6.22
N ARG A 48 0.17 9.87 6.15
CA ARG A 48 -0.13 11.26 6.56
C ARG A 48 -0.53 11.43 8.02
N THR A 49 -0.89 10.35 8.70
CA THR A 49 -1.42 10.41 10.08
C THR A 49 -0.41 9.94 11.12
N SER A 50 0.47 9.00 10.76
CA SER A 50 1.59 8.58 11.59
C SER A 50 2.72 9.61 11.54
N ARG A 51 3.33 9.87 12.69
CA ARG A 51 4.46 10.81 12.81
C ARG A 51 5.67 10.37 11.98
N ASP A 52 5.91 9.06 11.92
CA ASP A 52 7.09 8.49 11.27
C ASP A 52 6.77 7.98 9.85
N GLY A 53 5.52 8.12 9.39
CA GLY A 53 5.07 7.73 8.06
C GLY A 53 5.03 6.21 7.80
N ALA A 54 4.60 5.84 6.58
CA ALA A 54 4.45 4.42 6.19
C ALA A 54 5.76 3.78 5.69
N PHE A 55 6.80 4.58 5.46
CA PHE A 55 8.04 4.17 4.78
C PHE A 55 9.25 4.04 5.71
N CYS A 56 9.08 4.38 6.99
CA CYS A 56 10.10 4.23 8.03
C CYS A 56 10.25 2.77 8.48
N SER A 57 11.40 2.45 9.09
CA SER A 57 11.80 1.11 9.53
C SER A 57 11.08 0.58 10.78
N LYS A 58 10.31 1.42 11.47
CA LYS A 58 9.39 0.99 12.55
C LYS A 58 8.07 0.55 11.92
N PHE A 59 8.07 -0.68 11.39
CA PHE A 59 7.07 -1.16 10.45
C PHE A 59 5.73 -1.57 11.10
N ASP A 60 4.86 -0.60 11.41
CA ASP A 60 3.44 -0.92 11.64
C ASP A 60 2.78 -1.34 10.32
N VAL A 61 3.15 -0.70 9.21
CA VAL A 61 2.72 -1.06 7.85
C VAL A 61 3.80 -1.90 7.18
N LYS A 62 3.41 -3.07 6.64
CA LYS A 62 4.29 -3.98 5.89
C LYS A 62 4.51 -3.47 4.45
N ILE A 63 4.92 -2.21 4.30
CA ILE A 63 4.91 -1.45 3.04
C ILE A 63 5.62 -2.18 1.89
N LYS A 64 6.79 -2.78 2.14
CA LYS A 64 7.53 -3.54 1.14
C LYS A 64 6.74 -4.71 0.57
N ARG A 65 5.95 -5.40 1.42
CA ARG A 65 5.07 -6.49 0.98
C ARG A 65 3.93 -5.93 0.14
N CYS A 66 3.26 -4.88 0.60
CA CYS A 66 2.16 -4.23 -0.13
C CYS A 66 2.58 -3.76 -1.53
N LEU A 67 3.75 -3.12 -1.65
CA LEU A 67 4.27 -2.66 -2.94
C LEU A 67 4.58 -3.83 -3.89
N LYS A 68 5.15 -4.92 -3.37
CA LYS A 68 5.40 -6.13 -4.18
C LYS A 68 4.10 -6.70 -4.75
N GLU A 69 3.02 -6.70 -3.97
CA GLU A 69 1.71 -7.15 -4.46
C GLU A 69 1.19 -6.24 -5.57
N LEU A 70 1.26 -4.92 -5.41
CA LEU A 70 0.84 -3.99 -6.46
C LEU A 70 1.63 -4.20 -7.76
N VAL A 71 2.95 -4.39 -7.68
CA VAL A 71 3.81 -4.68 -8.85
C VAL A 71 3.43 -6.01 -9.49
N HIS A 72 3.19 -7.06 -8.69
CA HIS A 72 2.76 -8.37 -9.19
C HIS A 72 1.44 -8.29 -9.95
N TRP A 73 0.45 -7.58 -9.39
CA TRP A 73 -0.85 -7.39 -10.05
C TRP A 73 -0.77 -6.48 -11.27
N LYS A 74 0.12 -5.47 -11.29
CA LYS A 74 0.42 -4.65 -12.48
C LYS A 74 0.90 -5.53 -13.64
N GLN A 75 1.83 -6.43 -13.37
CA GLN A 75 2.43 -7.32 -14.37
C GLN A 75 1.47 -8.37 -14.91
N ARG A 76 0.52 -8.83 -14.09
CA ARG A 76 -0.46 -9.84 -14.50
C ARG A 76 -1.43 -9.37 -15.58
N GLN A 77 -1.66 -8.06 -15.76
CA GLN A 77 -2.60 -7.48 -16.74
C GLN A 77 -4.04 -8.05 -16.72
N VAL A 78 -4.43 -8.79 -15.66
CA VAL A 78 -5.75 -9.46 -15.56
C VAL A 78 -6.90 -8.48 -15.30
N LEU A 79 -6.60 -7.27 -14.83
CA LEU A 79 -7.59 -6.29 -14.36
C LEU A 79 -7.82 -5.20 -15.43
N VAL A 80 -8.73 -5.47 -16.36
CA VAL A 80 -9.15 -4.50 -17.39
C VAL A 80 -9.92 -3.34 -16.73
N GLY A 81 -9.48 -2.09 -16.93
CA GLY A 81 -10.19 -0.88 -16.48
C GLY A 81 -9.72 -0.24 -15.17
N THR A 82 -8.74 -0.80 -14.48
CA THR A 82 -8.02 -0.11 -13.38
C THR A 82 -6.61 -0.67 -13.35
N SER A 83 -5.63 0.12 -13.78
CA SER A 83 -4.26 -0.39 -13.80
C SER A 83 -3.72 -0.34 -12.37
N PRO A 84 -3.21 -1.47 -11.82
CA PRO A 84 -2.45 -1.43 -10.57
C PRO A 84 -1.23 -0.49 -10.67
N GLY A 85 -0.80 -0.14 -11.89
CA GLY A 85 0.16 0.94 -12.16
C GLY A 85 -0.30 2.30 -11.63
N GLN A 86 -1.54 2.72 -11.86
CA GLN A 86 -2.07 3.98 -11.31
C GLN A 86 -2.09 3.98 -9.78
N LEU A 87 -2.26 2.80 -9.16
CA LEU A 87 -2.21 2.66 -7.70
C LEU A 87 -0.77 2.78 -7.18
N LEU A 88 0.21 2.26 -7.92
CA LEU A 88 1.63 2.49 -7.63
C LEU A 88 2.02 3.96 -7.80
N ASP A 89 1.55 4.61 -8.87
CA ASP A 89 1.77 6.04 -9.10
C ASP A 89 1.15 6.89 -7.99
N ALA A 90 -0.05 6.54 -7.53
CA ALA A 90 -0.67 7.21 -6.40
C ALA A 90 0.21 7.13 -5.14
N VAL A 91 0.74 5.94 -4.82
CA VAL A 91 1.69 5.81 -3.70
C VAL A 91 2.96 6.63 -3.96
N LYS A 92 3.54 6.54 -5.16
CA LYS A 92 4.77 7.25 -5.51
C LYS A 92 4.65 8.77 -5.39
N TYR A 93 3.56 9.35 -5.86
CA TYR A 93 3.43 10.80 -5.97
C TYR A 93 2.72 11.44 -4.77
N TRP A 94 1.85 10.71 -4.06
CA TRP A 94 1.02 11.29 -2.99
C TRP A 94 1.52 10.99 -1.58
N SER A 95 2.47 10.07 -1.44
CA SER A 95 3.16 9.83 -0.18
C SER A 95 3.96 11.06 0.26
N LEU A 96 3.88 11.33 1.56
CA LEU A 96 4.57 12.41 2.24
C LEU A 96 6.00 11.98 2.58
N HIS A 97 6.16 10.87 3.29
CA HIS A 97 7.46 10.46 3.85
C HIS A 97 8.31 9.61 2.90
N LEU A 98 7.78 9.25 1.72
CA LEU A 98 8.55 8.51 0.72
C LEU A 98 9.83 9.27 0.30
N LYS A 99 9.82 10.60 0.36
CA LYS A 99 10.95 11.45 -0.05
C LYS A 99 11.96 11.70 1.08
N ASP A 100 11.71 11.17 2.26
CA ASP A 100 12.58 11.37 3.41
C ASP A 100 13.89 10.61 3.23
N VAL A 101 14.99 11.19 3.73
CA VAL A 101 16.32 10.55 3.73
C VAL A 101 16.33 9.23 4.49
N SER A 102 15.39 9.04 5.42
CA SER A 102 15.21 7.81 6.20
C SER A 102 14.55 6.68 5.40
N THR A 103 13.96 6.97 4.23
CA THR A 103 13.26 5.97 3.42
C THR A 103 14.27 5.07 2.70
N PRO A 104 14.15 3.73 2.82
CA PRO A 104 15.07 2.82 2.14
C PRO A 104 14.98 2.91 0.60
N GLU A 105 16.11 3.07 -0.08
CA GLU A 105 16.23 3.12 -1.56
C GLU A 105 15.50 1.97 -2.27
N LYS A 106 15.50 0.78 -1.65
CA LYS A 106 14.80 -0.41 -2.18
C LYS A 106 13.30 -0.20 -2.38
N LEU A 107 12.67 0.74 -1.67
CA LEU A 107 11.25 1.07 -1.84
C LEU A 107 11.03 1.94 -3.08
N HIS A 108 11.93 2.89 -3.36
CA HIS A 108 11.92 3.67 -4.60
C HIS A 108 12.03 2.76 -5.82
N ALA A 109 13.00 1.84 -5.80
CA ALA A 109 13.19 0.86 -6.87
C ALA A 109 12.00 -0.10 -7.08
N LEU A 110 11.09 -0.25 -6.11
CA LEU A 110 9.86 -1.02 -6.29
C LEU A 110 8.75 -0.19 -6.97
N LEU A 111 8.67 1.10 -6.68
CA LEU A 111 7.67 2.01 -7.26
C LEU A 111 7.95 2.35 -8.73
N ASP A 112 9.21 2.19 -9.17
CA ASP A 112 9.62 2.39 -10.57
C ASP A 112 9.41 1.15 -11.47
N LYS A 113 8.92 0.04 -10.93
CA LYS A 113 8.62 -1.20 -11.68
C LYS A 113 7.21 -1.18 -12.26
#